data_AF-A0A7X6THW3-F1
#
_entry.id   AF-A0A7X6THW3-F1
#
_cell.length_a   1.000
_cell.length_b   1.000
_cell.length_c   1.000
_cell.angle_alpha   90.00
_cell.angle_beta   90.00
_cell.angle_gamma   90.00
#
_symmetry.space_group_name_H-M   'P 1'
#
loop_
_entity.id
_entity.type
_entity.pdbx_description
1 polymer ?
#
loop_
_entity_poly.entity_id
_entity_poly.type
_entity_poly.pdbx_seq_one_letter_code
_entity_poly.pdbx_strand_id
1 'polypeptide(L)' 'MIWSVRFERILAVTAEGVETAVQRDLLNDLGCDEMQGYFFSRPVPEAEASGILRAGTGRWAA' A
#
# COMPACT_ATOMS: atom_id res chain seq x y z
N MET A 1 -16.44 -18.27 -18.40
CA MET A 1 -16.03 -18.61 -17.02
C MET A 1 -15.77 -17.29 -16.32
N ILE A 2 -16.78 -16.81 -15.62
CA ILE A 2 -16.90 -15.45 -15.07
C ILE A 2 -15.72 -15.15 -14.11
N TRP A 3 -14.87 -14.17 -14.48
CA TRP A 3 -13.72 -13.68 -13.70
C TRP A 3 -13.98 -12.30 -13.07
N SER A 4 -15.24 -11.92 -12.88
CA SER A 4 -15.53 -10.57 -12.35
C SER A 4 -16.90 -10.52 -11.65
N VAL A 5 -16.98 -11.18 -10.51
CA VAL A 5 -17.92 -10.77 -9.46
C VAL A 5 -17.05 -10.31 -8.30
N ARG A 6 -16.57 -9.06 -8.35
CA ARG A 6 -16.04 -8.41 -7.15
C ARG A 6 -17.26 -7.97 -6.34
N PHE A 7 -17.46 -8.58 -5.18
CA PHE A 7 -18.35 -8.00 -4.17
C PHE A 7 -17.82 -6.61 -3.83
N GLU A 8 -18.62 -5.59 -4.10
CA GLU A 8 -18.28 -4.19 -3.84
C GLU A 8 -17.97 -4.02 -2.35
N ARG A 9 -16.69 -3.90 -2.02
CA ARG A 9 -16.28 -3.59 -0.65
C ARG A 9 -16.56 -2.11 -0.41
N ILE A 10 -17.40 -1.83 0.58
CA ILE A 10 -17.72 -0.47 1.02
C ILE A 10 -16.55 0.14 1.81
N LEU A 11 -15.57 -0.68 2.22
CA LEU A 11 -14.44 -0.29 3.06
C LEU A 11 -13.10 -0.56 2.38
N ALA A 12 -12.17 0.39 2.49
CA ALA A 12 -10.78 0.25 2.09
C ALA A 12 -10.03 -0.71 3.04
N VAL A 13 -9.18 -1.56 2.47
CA VAL A 13 -8.36 -2.52 3.21
C VAL A 13 -6.90 -2.10 3.14
N THR A 14 -6.31 -1.85 4.31
CA THR A 14 -4.87 -1.60 4.48
C THR A 14 -4.16 -2.91 4.85
N ALA A 15 -3.16 -3.30 4.06
CA ALA A 15 -2.29 -4.43 4.36
C ALA A 15 -1.05 -3.96 5.14
N GLU A 16 -0.90 -4.43 6.38
CA GLU A 16 0.24 -4.08 7.25
C GLU A 16 1.35 -5.15 7.20
N GLY A 17 2.60 -4.72 7.44
CA GLY A 17 3.75 -5.62 7.51
C GLY A 17 4.37 -5.98 6.15
N VAL A 18 4.23 -5.12 5.13
CA VAL A 18 4.86 -5.35 3.82
C VAL A 18 6.36 -5.06 3.90
N GLU A 19 7.20 -6.09 3.70
CA GLU A 19 8.65 -6.00 3.83
C GLU A 19 9.38 -6.26 2.50
N THR A 20 8.71 -6.89 1.53
CA THR A 20 9.32 -7.31 0.26
C THR A 20 8.47 -6.92 -0.95
N ALA A 21 9.13 -6.80 -2.11
CA ALA A 21 8.45 -6.55 -3.38
C ALA A 21 7.45 -7.66 -3.74
N VAL A 22 7.78 -8.91 -3.44
CA VAL A 22 6.90 -10.08 -3.69
C VAL A 22 5.59 -9.97 -2.90
N GLN A 23 5.64 -9.53 -1.64
CA GLN A 23 4.43 -9.29 -0.84
C GLN A 23 3.59 -8.13 -1.42
N ARG A 24 4.25 -7.03 -1.81
CA ARG A 24 3.58 -5.89 -2.47
C ARG A 24 2.85 -6.34 -3.74
N ASP A 25 3.52 -7.11 -4.58
CA ASP A 25 2.96 -7.60 -5.86
C ASP A 25 1.73 -8.48 -5.61
N LEU A 26 1.84 -9.44 -4.68
CA LEU A 26 0.72 -10.32 -4.32
C LEU A 26 -0.48 -9.55 -3.76
N LEU A 27 -0.25 -8.59 -2.87
CA LEU A 27 -1.32 -7.78 -2.28
C LEU A 27 -1.99 -6.88 -3.33
N ASN A 28 -1.24 -6.42 -4.34
CA ASN A 28 -1.79 -5.68 -5.47
C ASN A 28 -2.73 -6.57 -6.29
N ASP A 29 -2.31 -7.80 -6.61
CA ASP A 29 -3.13 -8.77 -7.36
C ASP A 29 -4.42 -9.16 -6.60
N LEU A 30 -4.35 -9.24 -5.27
CA LEU A 30 -5.49 -9.47 -4.40
C LEU A 30 -6.43 -8.24 -4.30
N GLY A 31 -5.98 -7.07 -4.77
CA GLY A 31 -6.71 -5.82 -4.71
C GLY A 31 -6.79 -5.25 -3.29
N CYS A 32 -5.68 -5.21 -2.56
CA CYS A 32 -5.55 -4.38 -1.37
C CYS A 32 -5.49 -2.90 -1.79
N ASP A 33 -6.19 -2.05 -1.03
CA ASP A 33 -6.37 -0.63 -1.36
C ASP A 33 -5.16 0.18 -0.90
N GLU A 34 -4.61 -0.18 0.25
CA GLU A 34 -3.47 0.49 0.87
C GLU A 34 -2.48 -0.54 1.43
N MET A 35 -1.22 -0.14 1.59
CA MET A 35 -0.17 -1.00 2.13
C MET A 35 0.77 -0.21 3.04
N GLN A 36 1.17 -0.81 4.16
CA GLN A 36 2.13 -0.27 5.11
C GLN A 36 3.18 -1.32 5.47
N GLY A 37 4.44 -0.90 5.52
CA GLY A 37 5.51 -1.75 6.02
C GLY A 37 6.90 -1.22 5.65
N TYR A 38 7.93 -1.92 6.11
CA TYR A 38 9.33 -1.50 5.96
C TYR A 38 9.82 -1.50 4.51
N PHE A 39 9.10 -2.19 3.61
CA PHE A 39 9.32 -2.08 2.18
C PHE A 39 9.18 -0.63 1.69
N PHE A 40 8.28 0.15 2.31
CA PHE A 40 8.04 1.55 1.95
C PHE A 40 8.82 2.51 2.82
N SER A 41 8.67 2.37 4.13
CA SER A 41 9.38 3.18 5.11
C SER A 41 9.36 2.49 6.47
N ARG A 42 10.44 2.65 7.22
CA ARG A 42 10.39 2.45 8.67
C ARG A 42 9.60 3.59 9.33
N PRO A 43 9.08 3.41 10.56
CA PRO A 43 8.62 4.53 11.37
C PRO A 43 9.73 5.57 11.49
N VAL A 44 9.39 6.84 11.30
CA VAL A 44 10.33 7.96 11.36
C VAL A 44 9.95 8.91 12.49
N PRO A 45 10.91 9.66 13.04
CA PRO A 45 10.61 10.76 13.95
C PRO A 45 9.73 11.83 13.30
N GLU A 46 8.99 12.58 14.12
CA GLU A 46 8.13 13.69 13.67
C GLU A 46 8.86 14.70 12.79
N ALA A 47 10.10 15.05 13.18
CA ALA A 47 10.93 16.02 12.49
C ALA A 47 11.22 15.62 11.02
N GLU A 48 11.22 14.33 10.72
CA GLU A 48 11.51 13.79 9.38
C GLU A 48 10.24 13.56 8.56
N ALA A 49 9.10 13.29 9.22
CA ALA A 49 7.83 12.96 8.56
C ALA A 49 7.37 14.06 7.58
N SER A 50 7.48 15.33 7.97
CA SER A 50 7.10 16.47 7.12
C SER A 50 7.91 16.53 5.82
N GLY A 51 9.20 16.16 5.88
CA GLY A 51 10.07 16.10 4.70
C GLY A 51 9.61 15.04 3.72
N ILE A 52 9.27 13.85 4.23
CA ILE A 52 8.78 12.71 3.42
C ILE A 52 7.45 13.06 2.74
N LEU A 53 6.51 13.65 3.47
CA LEU A 53 5.21 14.06 2.92
C LEU A 53 5.35 15.10 1.81
N ARG A 54 6.27 16.05 1.96
CA ARG A 54 6.54 17.11 0.95
C ARG A 54 7.28 16.60 -0.28
N ALA A 55 8.13 15.58 -0.12
CA ALA A 55 8.88 15.01 -1.23
C ALA A 55 7.99 14.33 -2.29
N GLY A 56 6.71 14.07 -1.97
CA GLY A 56 5.71 13.65 -2.95
C GLY A 56 6.05 12.30 -3.61
N THR A 57 6.51 11.32 -2.84
CA THR A 57 6.83 9.97 -3.33
C THR A 57 5.59 9.15 -3.73
N GLY A 58 4.39 9.72 -3.68
CA GLY A 58 3.11 9.05 -3.88
C GLY A 58 2.61 8.95 -5.32
N ARG A 59 3.45 8.56 -6.29
CA ARG A 59 2.93 8.10 -7.59
C ARG A 59 2.82 6.58 -7.59
N TRP A 60 1.81 6.08 -6.91
CA TRP A 60 1.37 4.69 -7.00
C TRP A 60 0.56 4.53 -8.28
N ALA A 61 1.25 4.50 -9.43
CA ALA A 61 0.62 4.17 -10.69
C ALA A 61 0.41 2.66 -10.76
N ALA A 62 -0.87 2.28 -10.73
CA ALA A 62 -1.54 1.06 -11.20
C ALA A 62 -0.68 -0.21 -11.39
#